data_AF-A0A8T5F091-F1
#
_entry.id   AF-A0A8T5F091-F1
#
_cell.length_a   1.000
_cell.length_b   1.000
_cell.length_c   1.000
_cell.angle_alpha   90.00
_cell.angle_beta   90.00
_cell.angle_gamma   90.00
#
_symmetry.space_group_name_H-M   'P 1'
#
loop_
_entity.id
_entity.type
_entity.pdbx_description
1 polymer ?
#
loop_
_entity_poly.entity_id
_entity_poly.type
_entity_poly.pdbx_seq_one_letter_code
_entity_poly.pdbx_strand_id
1 'polypeptide(L)'
;ITGILALVTIILTLTSLTFLESLRITLGTPYVLFLPGYIISFIFFKKIDIIERIALSFALSIAIVPLIIFYLNLIGMKINLLSSVLTIAGIIIIALVILKKTTKKTREK
;
A
#
# COMPACT_ATOMS: atom_id res chain seq x y z
N ILE A 1 -25.77 20.88 14.07
CA ILE A 1 -26.46 20.07 13.03
C ILE A 1 -25.47 19.17 12.29
N THR A 2 -24.43 19.73 11.63
CA THR A 2 -23.40 18.95 10.93
C THR A 2 -22.64 17.95 11.82
N GLY A 3 -22.22 18.34 13.03
CA GLY A 3 -21.55 17.43 13.97
C GLY A 3 -22.43 16.28 14.48
N ILE A 4 -23.73 16.54 14.65
CA ILE A 4 -24.71 15.52 15.06
C ILE A 4 -24.93 14.53 13.91
N LEU A 5 -25.03 15.02 12.66
CA LEU A 5 -25.07 14.14 11.48
C LEU A 5 -23.82 13.28 11.34
N ALA A 6 -22.63 13.84 11.57
CA ALA A 6 -21.38 13.10 11.49
C ALA A 6 -21.31 11.98 12.54
N LEU A 7 -21.71 12.27 13.78
CA LEU A 7 -21.75 11.28 14.87
C LEU A 7 -22.77 10.17 14.59
N VAL A 8 -23.97 10.52 14.12
CA VAL A 8 -24.99 9.52 13.75
C VAL A 8 -24.50 8.64 12.59
N THR A 9 -23.82 9.24 11.60
CA THR A 9 -23.25 8.49 10.47
C THR A 9 -22.17 7.50 10.94
N ILE A 10 -21.28 7.93 11.83
CA ILE A 10 -20.23 7.08 12.42
C ILE A 10 -20.83 5.94 13.24
N ILE A 11 -21.87 6.21 14.04
CA ILE A 11 -22.53 5.18 14.86
C ILE A 11 -23.22 4.14 13.98
N LEU A 12 -23.91 4.56 12.91
CA LEU A 12 -24.60 3.67 11.98
C LEU A 12 -23.63 2.83 11.12
N THR A 13 -22.43 3.33 10.82
CA THR A 13 -21.41 2.55 10.12
C THR A 13 -20.68 1.58 11.06
N LEU A 14 -20.54 1.92 12.34
CA LEU A 14 -19.96 1.03 13.35
C LEU A 14 -20.85 -0.16 13.69
N THR A 15 -22.18 -0.01 13.69
CA THR A 15 -23.14 -1.09 13.99
C THR A 15 -23.23 -2.16 12.91
N SER A 16 -22.74 -1.89 11.69
CA SER A 16 -22.78 -2.79 10.55
C SER A 16 -21.45 -3.49 10.25
N LEU A 17 -20.37 -3.16 10.97
CA LEU A 17 -19.06 -3.78 10.75
C LEU A 17 -19.05 -5.21 11.31
N THR A 18 -19.02 -6.17 10.40
CA THR A 18 -18.71 -7.55 10.77
C THR A 18 -17.23 -7.65 11.18
N PHE A 19 -16.90 -8.58 12.08
CA PHE A 19 -15.53 -8.80 12.54
C PHE A 19 -14.52 -8.97 11.38
N LEU A 20 -14.96 -9.63 10.30
CA LEU A 20 -14.14 -9.84 9.10
C LEU A 20 -13.84 -8.54 8.34
N GLU A 21 -14.79 -7.60 8.30
CA GLU A 21 -14.59 -6.31 7.66
C GLU A 21 -13.66 -5.41 8.45
N SER A 22 -13.78 -5.40 9.77
CA SER A 22 -12.84 -4.70 10.65
C SER A 22 -11.41 -5.21 10.42
N LEU A 23 -11.22 -6.54 10.39
CA LEU A 23 -9.92 -7.14 10.13
C LEU A 23 -9.37 -6.75 8.74
N ARG A 24 -10.23 -6.76 7.71
CA ARG A 24 -9.85 -6.36 6.34
C ARG A 24 -9.40 -4.90 6.28
N ILE A 25 -10.07 -3.99 6.98
CA ILE A 25 -9.71 -2.57 6.99
C ILE A 25 -8.39 -2.37 7.73
N THR A 26 -8.25 -2.94 8.92
CA THR A 26 -7.05 -2.81 9.75
C THR A 26 -5.82 -3.43 9.08
N LEU A 27 -5.94 -4.59 8.42
CA LEU A 27 -4.82 -5.23 7.70
C LEU A 27 -4.62 -4.66 6.30
N GLY A 28 -5.70 -4.29 5.62
CA GLY A 28 -5.66 -3.73 4.26
C GLY A 28 -4.97 -2.37 4.22
N THR A 29 -5.14 -1.54 5.24
CA THR A 29 -4.54 -0.20 5.29
C THR A 29 -3.01 -0.22 5.24
N PRO A 30 -2.29 -0.92 6.15
CA PRO A 30 -0.83 -1.02 6.06
C PRO A 30 -0.37 -1.82 4.84
N TYR A 31 -1.16 -2.79 4.37
CA TYR A 31 -0.86 -3.51 3.13
C TYR A 31 -0.81 -2.59 1.91
N VAL A 32 -1.82 -1.72 1.74
CA VAL A 32 -1.89 -0.80 0.60
C VAL A 32 -0.93 0.37 0.78
N LEU A 33 -0.92 1.00 1.97
CA LEU A 33 -0.23 2.29 2.16
C LEU A 33 1.24 2.17 2.57
N PHE A 34 1.69 1.04 3.09
CA PHE A 34 3.02 0.94 3.66
C PHE A 34 3.89 -0.13 2.99
N LEU A 35 3.39 -1.36 2.87
CA LEU A 35 4.17 -2.52 2.40
C LEU A 35 4.92 -2.31 1.06
N PRO A 36 4.25 -1.92 -0.05
CA PRO A 36 4.93 -1.75 -1.33
C PRO A 36 5.97 -0.63 -1.27
N GLY A 37 5.63 0.51 -0.68
CA GLY A 37 6.55 1.63 -0.51
C GLY A 37 7.74 1.30 0.39
N TYR A 38 7.55 0.50 1.44
CA TYR A 38 8.62 0.07 2.34
C TYR A 38 9.66 -0.78 1.61
N ILE A 39 9.24 -1.75 0.79
CA ILE A 39 10.18 -2.59 0.03
C ILE A 39 10.92 -1.75 -1.01
N ILE A 40 10.20 -0.89 -1.72
CA ILE A 40 10.80 -0.03 -2.75
C ILE A 40 11.77 0.98 -2.11
N SER A 41 11.53 1.43 -0.87
CA SER A 41 12.46 2.30 -0.13
C SER A 41 13.85 1.67 0.04
N PHE A 42 13.96 0.34 0.18
CA PHE A 42 15.26 -0.34 0.26
C PHE A 42 15.99 -0.40 -1.08
N ILE A 43 15.26 -0.33 -2.19
CA ILE A 43 15.83 -0.35 -3.53
C ILE A 43 16.48 1.00 -3.83
N PHE A 44 15.77 2.11 -3.58
CA PHE A 44 16.26 3.46 -3.90
C PHE A 44 17.12 4.09 -2.79
N PHE A 45 16.80 3.85 -1.51
CA PHE A 45 17.42 4.53 -0.38
C PHE A 45 18.10 3.54 0.59
N LYS A 46 19.42 3.43 0.47
CA LYS A 46 20.23 2.46 1.24
C LYS A 46 20.66 2.96 2.63
N LYS A 47 20.95 4.26 2.78
CA LYS A 47 21.49 4.86 4.01
C LYS A 47 20.58 6.00 4.46
N ILE A 48 19.47 5.64 5.10
CA ILE A 48 18.48 6.56 5.67
C ILE A 48 18.06 6.03 7.03
N ASP A 49 17.68 6.94 7.93
CA ASP A 49 17.25 6.58 9.27
C ASP A 49 15.89 5.86 9.27
N ILE A 50 15.55 5.22 10.39
CA ILE A 50 14.30 4.45 10.50
C ILE A 50 13.06 5.34 10.30
N ILE A 51 13.08 6.57 10.84
CA ILE A 51 11.97 7.53 10.77
C ILE A 51 11.79 8.01 9.33
N GLU A 52 12.89 8.39 8.67
CA GLU A 52 12.89 8.77 7.26
C GLU A 52 12.39 7.63 6.38
N ARG A 53 12.82 6.38 6.67
CA ARG A 53 12.36 5.20 5.93
C ARG A 53 10.86 5.01 6.07
N ILE A 54 10.31 5.14 7.27
CA ILE A 54 8.87 5.03 7.50
C ILE A 54 8.13 6.10 6.71
N ALA A 55 8.55 7.37 6.81
CA ALA A 55 7.91 8.48 6.09
C ALA A 55 7.96 8.29 4.56
N LEU A 56 9.13 7.92 4.02
CA LEU A 56 9.32 7.64 2.60
C LEU A 56 8.48 6.45 2.13
N SER A 57 8.26 5.45 2.97
CA SER A 57 7.45 4.28 2.62
C SER A 57 6.00 4.66 2.33
N PHE A 58 5.41 5.53 3.15
CA PHE A 58 4.07 6.05 2.92
C PHE A 58 4.02 6.91 1.64
N ALA A 59 4.95 7.85 1.48
CA ALA A 59 5.00 8.71 0.30
C ALA A 59 5.14 7.90 -1.00
N LEU A 60 6.03 6.92 -1.00
CA LEU A 60 6.32 6.08 -2.16
C LEU A 60 5.15 5.17 -2.53
N SER A 61 4.41 4.67 -1.53
CA SER A 61 3.19 3.91 -1.80
C SER A 61 2.08 4.80 -2.39
N ILE A 62 1.83 5.95 -1.78
CA ILE A 62 0.79 6.91 -2.23
C ILE A 62 1.08 7.41 -3.65
N ALA A 63 2.36 7.54 -4.02
CA ALA A 63 2.74 7.88 -5.38
C ALA A 63 2.56 6.69 -6.33
N ILE A 64 3.15 5.53 -6.02
CA ILE A 64 3.28 4.43 -6.99
C ILE A 64 1.98 3.63 -7.13
N VAL A 65 1.32 3.27 -6.03
CA VAL A 65 0.16 2.36 -6.05
C VAL A 65 -1.01 2.95 -6.84
N PRO A 66 -1.50 4.18 -6.55
CA PRO A 66 -2.57 4.80 -7.33
C PRO A 66 -2.17 5.02 -8.78
N LEU A 67 -0.92 5.41 -9.04
CA LEU A 67 -0.45 5.65 -10.39
C LEU A 67 -0.47 4.37 -11.24
N ILE A 68 0.03 3.26 -10.69
CA ILE A 68 0.01 1.97 -11.38
C ILE A 68 -1.43 1.50 -11.59
N ILE A 69 -2.28 1.53 -10.55
CA ILE A 69 -3.69 1.13 -10.69
C ILE A 69 -4.41 1.99 -11.73
N PHE A 70 -4.15 3.30 -11.75
CA PHE A 70 -4.71 4.23 -12.73
C PHE A 70 -4.28 3.85 -14.15
N TYR A 71 -2.98 3.63 -14.38
CA TYR A 71 -2.51 3.19 -15.69
C TYR A 71 -3.09 1.83 -16.09
N LEU A 72 -3.17 0.85 -15.18
CA LEU A 72 -3.80 -0.45 -15.46
C LEU A 72 -5.28 -0.30 -15.84
N ASN A 73 -5.98 0.67 -15.24
CA ASN A 73 -7.33 1.00 -15.61
C ASN A 73 -7.45 1.59 -17.02
N LEU A 74 -6.47 2.40 -17.45
CA LEU A 74 -6.44 2.96 -18.82
C LEU A 74 -6.30 1.88 -19.91
N ILE A 75 -5.56 0.80 -19.63
CA ILE A 75 -5.40 -0.35 -20.56
C ILE A 75 -6.56 -1.36 -20.50
N GLY A 76 -7.65 -1.02 -19.81
CA GLY A 76 -8.90 -1.79 -19.81
C GLY A 76 -9.08 -2.74 -18.63
N MET A 77 -8.19 -2.72 -17.62
CA MET A 77 -8.40 -3.51 -16.40
C MET A 77 -9.44 -2.83 -15.51
N LYS A 78 -10.50 -3.55 -15.14
CA LYS A 78 -11.50 -3.02 -14.21
C LYS A 78 -10.90 -2.85 -12.81
N ILE A 79 -11.10 -1.67 -12.22
CA ILE A 79 -10.81 -1.40 -10.80
C ILE A 79 -11.86 -2.13 -9.97
N ASN A 80 -11.50 -3.30 -9.46
CA ASN A 80 -12.27 -4.05 -8.47
C ASN A 80 -11.34 -4.44 -7.31
N LEU A 81 -11.91 -4.94 -6.21
CA LEU A 81 -11.12 -5.31 -5.03
C LEU A 81 -10.01 -6.32 -5.37
N LEU A 82 -10.34 -7.35 -6.15
CA LEU A 82 -9.40 -8.41 -6.54
C LEU A 82 -8.25 -7.87 -7.39
N SER A 83 -8.54 -7.13 -8.45
CA SER A 83 -7.58 -6.47 -9.34
C SER A 83 -6.64 -5.56 -8.55
N SER A 84 -7.17 -4.75 -7.63
CA SER A 84 -6.36 -3.85 -6.81
C SER A 84 -5.40 -4.62 -5.88
N VAL A 85 -5.91 -5.64 -5.18
CA VAL A 85 -5.09 -6.48 -4.30
C VAL A 85 -4.00 -7.21 -5.08
N LEU A 86 -4.34 -7.80 -6.24
CA LEU A 86 -3.40 -8.50 -7.12
C LEU A 86 -2.35 -7.56 -7.71
N THR A 87 -2.73 -6.35 -8.10
CA THR A 87 -1.81 -5.33 -8.63
C THR A 87 -0.78 -4.96 -7.56
N ILE A 88 -1.22 -4.70 -6.33
CA ILE A 88 -0.33 -4.36 -5.21
C ILE A 88 0.59 -5.55 -4.87
N ALA A 89 0.06 -6.78 -4.88
CA ALA A 89 0.86 -7.98 -4.67
C ALA A 89 1.93 -8.12 -5.76
N GLY A 90 1.58 -7.84 -7.02
CA GLY A 90 2.51 -7.82 -8.15
C GLY A 90 3.64 -6.81 -7.96
N ILE A 91 3.30 -5.58 -7.55
CA ILE A 91 4.29 -4.53 -7.22
C ILE A 91 5.27 -5.02 -6.14
N ILE A 92 4.75 -5.61 -5.06
CA ILE A 92 5.54 -6.15 -3.96
C ILE A 92 6.50 -7.25 -4.45
N ILE A 93 6.00 -8.22 -5.22
CA ILE A 93 6.82 -9.33 -5.73
C ILE A 93 7.94 -8.81 -6.63
N ILE A 94 7.62 -7.90 -7.57
CA ILE A 94 8.60 -7.29 -8.47
C ILE A 94 9.67 -6.54 -7.66
N ALA A 95 9.25 -5.73 -6.67
CA ALA A 95 10.16 -5.00 -5.80
C ALA A 95 11.09 -5.94 -5.02
N LEU A 96 10.57 -7.05 -4.46
CA LEU A 96 11.39 -8.05 -3.77
C LEU A 96 12.41 -8.73 -4.69
N VAL A 97 12.02 -9.07 -5.91
CA VAL A 97 12.93 -9.65 -6.91
C VAL A 97 14.07 -8.67 -7.24
N ILE A 98 13.75 -7.40 -7.44
CA ILE A 98 14.74 -6.34 -7.71
C ILE A 98 15.65 -6.14 -6.50
N LEU A 99 15.09 -6.10 -5.29
CA LEU A 99 15.85 -5.95 -4.04
C LEU A 99 16.84 -7.11 -3.88
N LYS A 100 16.40 -8.35 -4.05
CA LYS A 100 17.27 -9.54 -3.94
C LYS A 100 18.42 -9.49 -4.96
N LYS A 101 18.14 -9.08 -6.20
CA LYS A 101 19.17 -8.88 -7.23
C LYS A 101 20.17 -7.78 -6.84
N THR A 102 19.68 -6.66 -6.31
CA THR A 102 20.50 -5.51 -5.90
C THR A 102 21.40 -5.84 -4.71
N THR A 103 20.90 -6.60 -3.74
CA THR A 103 21.66 -7.06 -2.58
C THR A 103 22.74 -8.06 -2.99
N LYS A 104 22.43 -9.01 -3.88
CA LYS A 104 23.43 -9.96 -4.40
C LYS A 104 24.58 -9.25 -5.12
N LYS A 105 24.27 -8.30 -6.01
CA LYS A 105 25.28 -7.50 -6.74
C LYS A 105 26.19 -6.68 -5.83
N THR A 106 25.73 -6.34 -4.62
CA THR A 106 26.53 -5.59 -3.64
C THR A 106 27.46 -6.50 -2.83
N ARG A 107 27.18 -7.81 -2.73
CA ARG A 107 28.03 -8.80 -2.05
C ARG A 107 29.15 -9.39 -2.91
N GLU A 108 29.05 -9.27 -4.23
CA GLU A 108 30.05 -9.77 -5.19
C GLU A 108 31.14 -8.73 -5.53
N LYS A 109 31.07 -7.53 -4.92
CA LYS A 109 32.10 -6.49 -4.97
C LYS A 109 32.78 -6.38 -3.62
#